data_AF-A0A415D563-F1
#
_entry.id   AF-A0A415D563-F1
#
_cell.length_a   1.000
_cell.length_b   1.000
_cell.length_c   1.000
_cell.angle_alpha   90.00
_cell.angle_beta   90.00
_cell.angle_gamma   90.00
#
_symmetry.space_group_name_H-M   'P 1'
#
loop_
_entity.id
_entity.type
_entity.pdbx_description
1 polymer ?
#
loop_
_entity_poly.entity_id
_entity_poly.type
_entity_poly.pdbx_seq_one_letter_code
_entity_poly.pdbx_strand_id
1 'polypeptide(L)'
;MTNKILEEKVRKLEDELREIKSELKGEKFRSLEIGDTFELAGLTWKMLDRTDKGIVCLAERIKDSFNFGTNNDWKESSIRKYLNKEFYEKLVDEIGEDHVVAFERVLTSLDGQKEYGSCEDKVSIISLDEYRKYRELIPNEKYWWWTLTPDSTKCNNDTSWVRIVSPSGYFSSNYSNGSGGVRPFCIFSSPLFESCEEDDD
;
A
#
# COMPACT_ATOMS: atom_id res chain seq x y z
N MET A 1 17.49 25.25 -40.36
CA MET A 1 16.04 25.47 -40.15
C MET A 1 15.29 24.15 -39.93
N THR A 2 15.74 23.04 -40.54
CA THR A 2 15.09 21.71 -40.50
C THR A 2 15.14 20.99 -39.15
N ASN A 3 16.24 21.11 -38.38
CA ASN A 3 16.36 20.44 -37.07
C ASN A 3 15.38 20.98 -36.03
N LYS A 4 15.11 22.29 -36.03
CA LYS A 4 14.23 22.92 -35.04
C LYS A 4 12.77 22.46 -35.17
N ILE A 5 12.31 22.32 -36.42
CA ILE A 5 10.97 21.79 -36.73
C ILE A 5 10.88 20.30 -36.36
N LEU A 6 11.97 19.55 -36.56
CA LEU A 6 12.01 18.14 -36.17
C LEU A 6 11.97 17.96 -34.65
N GLU A 7 12.73 18.77 -33.90
CA GLU A 7 12.74 18.78 -32.43
C GLU A 7 11.38 19.14 -31.84
N GLU A 8 10.67 20.13 -32.41
CA GLU A 8 9.30 20.48 -31.99
C GLU A 8 8.31 19.33 -32.24
N LYS A 9 8.41 18.67 -33.40
CA LYS A 9 7.56 17.50 -33.71
C LYS A 9 7.84 16.32 -32.78
N VAL A 10 9.09 16.04 -32.45
CA VAL A 10 9.46 14.97 -31.51
C VAL A 10 8.89 15.28 -30.13
N ARG A 11 9.04 16.51 -29.63
CA ARG A 11 8.51 16.91 -28.33
C ARG A 11 6.99 16.76 -28.27
N LYS A 12 6.28 17.21 -29.32
CA LYS A 12 4.82 17.06 -29.40
C LYS A 12 4.39 15.59 -29.36
N LEU A 13 5.08 14.72 -30.11
CA LEU A 13 4.82 13.29 -30.09
C LEU A 13 5.11 12.64 -28.73
N GLU A 14 6.15 13.10 -28.02
CA GLU A 14 6.47 12.64 -26.66
C GLU A 14 5.43 13.10 -25.63
N ASP A 15 4.82 14.26 -25.82
CA ASP A 15 3.72 14.77 -25.00
C ASP A 15 2.43 13.98 -25.28
N GLU A 16 2.03 13.83 -26.55
CA GLU A 16 0.86 13.03 -26.97
C GLU A 16 0.99 11.55 -26.51
N LEU A 17 2.20 10.97 -26.61
CA LEU A 17 2.44 9.61 -26.14
C LEU A 17 2.33 9.48 -24.61
N ARG A 18 2.69 10.52 -23.87
CA ARG A 18 2.52 10.55 -22.40
C ARG A 18 1.05 10.63 -22.03
N GLU A 19 0.28 11.44 -22.73
CA GLU A 19 -1.17 11.61 -22.54
C GLU A 19 -1.93 10.30 -22.83
N ILE A 20 -1.70 9.70 -24.00
CA ILE A 20 -2.31 8.40 -24.38
C ILE A 20 -1.96 7.30 -23.38
N LYS A 21 -0.70 7.24 -22.92
CA LYS A 21 -0.30 6.27 -21.89
C LYS A 21 -1.02 6.51 -20.56
N SER A 22 -1.29 7.76 -20.20
CA SER A 22 -2.03 8.11 -18.99
C SER A 22 -3.48 7.67 -19.09
N GLU A 23 -4.13 7.93 -20.23
CA GLU A 23 -5.52 7.53 -20.49
C GLU A 23 -5.70 6.00 -20.47
N LEU A 24 -4.83 5.27 -21.17
CA LEU A 24 -4.82 3.79 -21.18
C LEU A 24 -4.56 3.19 -19.79
N LYS A 25 -3.75 3.86 -18.96
CA LYS A 25 -3.54 3.44 -17.56
C LYS A 25 -4.81 3.62 -16.74
N GLY A 26 -5.53 4.73 -16.91
CA GLY A 26 -6.81 4.98 -16.25
C GLY A 26 -7.88 3.95 -16.64
N GLU A 27 -7.95 3.55 -17.92
CA GLU A 27 -8.89 2.53 -18.40
C GLU A 27 -8.80 1.21 -17.65
N LYS A 28 -7.59 0.80 -17.24
CA LYS A 28 -7.35 -0.45 -16.48
C LYS A 28 -8.08 -0.47 -15.13
N PHE A 29 -8.35 0.70 -14.55
CA PHE A 29 -8.95 0.83 -13.23
C PHE A 29 -10.42 1.27 -13.28
N ARG A 30 -10.96 1.55 -14.48
CA ARG A 30 -12.36 1.98 -14.66
C ARG A 30 -13.30 0.86 -14.23
N SER A 31 -14.42 1.25 -13.62
CA SER A 31 -15.53 0.36 -13.22
C SER A 31 -15.21 -0.64 -12.11
N LEU A 32 -14.06 -0.51 -11.43
CA LEU A 32 -13.77 -1.36 -10.28
C LEU A 32 -14.56 -0.91 -9.04
N GLU A 33 -15.17 -1.87 -8.37
CA GLU A 33 -15.94 -1.67 -7.15
C GLU A 33 -15.22 -2.24 -5.91
N ILE A 34 -15.76 -1.94 -4.73
CA ILE A 34 -15.24 -2.52 -3.49
C ILE A 34 -15.41 -4.04 -3.53
N GLY A 35 -14.33 -4.76 -3.23
CA GLY A 35 -14.26 -6.22 -3.37
C GLY A 35 -13.59 -6.69 -4.66
N ASP A 36 -13.46 -5.83 -5.68
CA ASP A 36 -12.76 -6.17 -6.91
C ASP A 36 -11.24 -6.21 -6.74
N THR A 37 -10.59 -6.85 -7.71
CA THR A 37 -9.15 -6.98 -7.77
C THR A 37 -8.56 -6.41 -9.04
N PHE A 38 -7.36 -5.86 -8.94
CA PHE A 38 -6.62 -5.29 -10.08
C PHE A 38 -5.12 -5.52 -9.93
N GLU A 39 -4.39 -5.42 -11.04
CA GLU A 39 -2.93 -5.56 -11.04
C GLU A 39 -2.25 -4.19 -10.97
N LEU A 40 -1.24 -4.04 -10.11
CA LEU A 40 -0.42 -2.82 -10.01
C LEU A 40 0.92 -3.14 -9.35
N ALA A 41 2.01 -2.60 -9.90
CA ALA A 41 3.39 -2.81 -9.46
C ALA A 41 3.78 -4.31 -9.33
N GLY A 42 3.21 -5.14 -10.21
CA GLY A 42 3.46 -6.59 -10.26
C GLY A 42 2.80 -7.39 -9.12
N LEU A 43 1.80 -6.83 -8.45
CA LEU A 43 0.97 -7.51 -7.46
C LEU A 43 -0.51 -7.38 -7.80
N THR A 44 -1.29 -8.39 -7.41
CA THR A 44 -2.75 -8.29 -7.35
C THR A 44 -3.17 -7.51 -6.09
N TRP A 45 -4.01 -6.50 -6.26
CA TRP A 45 -4.59 -5.68 -5.20
C TRP A 45 -6.08 -5.94 -5.05
N LYS A 46 -6.60 -5.81 -3.83
CA LYS A 46 -8.02 -5.87 -3.48
C LYS A 46 -8.49 -4.50 -3.01
N MET A 47 -9.58 -3.98 -3.57
CA MET A 47 -10.26 -2.77 -3.09
C MET A 47 -11.06 -3.10 -1.82
N LEU A 48 -10.75 -2.43 -0.73
CA LEU A 48 -11.32 -2.70 0.59
C LEU A 48 -12.36 -1.66 1.03
N ASP A 49 -12.15 -0.39 0.71
CA ASP A 49 -13.03 0.69 1.13
C ASP A 49 -12.87 1.94 0.26
N ARG A 50 -13.87 2.83 0.29
CA ARG A 50 -13.80 4.17 -0.29
C ARG A 50 -13.92 5.19 0.82
N THR A 51 -12.93 6.05 0.93
CA THR A 51 -12.83 7.11 1.95
C THR A 51 -12.77 8.48 1.30
N ASP A 52 -12.86 9.54 2.09
CA ASP A 52 -12.64 10.92 1.68
C ASP A 52 -11.23 11.16 1.11
N LYS A 53 -10.25 10.35 1.55
CA LYS A 53 -8.85 10.41 1.07
C LYS A 53 -8.62 9.62 -0.22
N GLY A 54 -9.53 8.73 -0.60
CA GLY A 54 -9.36 7.84 -1.75
C GLY A 54 -9.74 6.40 -1.46
N ILE A 55 -9.24 5.49 -2.30
CA ILE A 55 -9.55 4.06 -2.28
C ILE A 55 -8.53 3.32 -1.42
N VAL A 56 -9.01 2.61 -0.40
CA VAL A 56 -8.19 1.78 0.47
C VAL A 56 -7.99 0.42 -0.19
N CYS A 57 -6.73 0.04 -0.43
CA CYS A 57 -6.38 -1.20 -1.12
C CYS A 57 -5.35 -2.02 -0.33
N LEU A 58 -5.48 -3.35 -0.42
CA LEU A 58 -4.53 -4.31 0.14
C LEU A 58 -4.04 -5.24 -0.97
N ALA A 59 -2.73 -5.28 -1.16
CA ALA A 59 -2.08 -6.19 -2.09
C ALA A 59 -2.04 -7.63 -1.56
N GLU A 60 -1.81 -8.58 -2.45
CA GLU A 60 -1.24 -9.88 -2.10
C GLU A 60 0.18 -9.73 -1.51
N ARG A 61 0.79 -10.86 -1.13
CA ARG A 61 2.14 -10.81 -0.57
C ARG A 61 3.18 -10.41 -1.63
N ILE A 62 4.16 -9.63 -1.20
CA ILE A 62 5.44 -9.59 -1.88
C ILE A 62 6.07 -10.99 -1.79
N LYS A 63 6.75 -11.39 -2.88
CA LYS A 63 7.34 -12.74 -3.02
C LYS A 63 8.31 -13.05 -1.87
N ASP A 64 9.20 -12.11 -1.58
CA ASP A 64 10.20 -12.24 -0.52
C ASP A 64 9.56 -12.19 0.87
N SER A 65 10.20 -12.87 1.83
CA SER A 65 9.81 -12.79 3.24
C SER A 65 10.72 -11.81 3.96
N PHE A 66 10.15 -11.05 4.89
CA PHE A 66 10.86 -9.97 5.57
C PHE A 66 10.89 -10.22 7.07
N ASN A 67 11.97 -9.78 7.71
CA ASN A 67 11.90 -9.46 9.12
C ASN A 67 11.20 -8.13 9.32
N PHE A 68 10.53 -7.96 10.46
CA PHE A 68 9.89 -6.70 10.80
C PHE A 68 10.94 -5.64 11.16
N GLY A 69 11.97 -6.03 11.90
CA GLY A 69 13.05 -5.16 12.33
C GLY A 69 13.75 -5.67 13.59
N THR A 70 14.59 -4.81 14.18
CA THR A 70 15.28 -5.09 15.44
C THR A 70 14.39 -4.94 16.66
N ASN A 71 13.22 -4.32 16.50
CA ASN A 71 12.17 -4.17 17.50
C ASN A 71 10.79 -4.12 16.82
N ASN A 72 9.73 -3.97 17.61
CA ASN A 72 8.33 -3.93 17.17
C ASN A 72 7.78 -2.50 16.90
N ASP A 73 8.61 -1.45 16.91
CA ASP A 73 8.18 -0.10 16.51
C ASP A 73 8.14 -0.01 14.97
N TRP A 74 6.95 0.18 14.42
CA TRP A 74 6.73 0.31 12.98
C TRP A 74 7.60 1.40 12.33
N LYS A 75 7.87 2.51 13.04
CA LYS A 75 8.67 3.62 12.50
C LYS A 75 10.10 3.21 12.17
N GLU A 76 10.64 2.25 12.92
CA GLU A 76 12.01 1.76 12.76
C GLU A 76 12.12 0.52 11.87
N SER A 77 10.97 -0.05 11.47
CA SER A 77 10.84 -1.28 10.70
C SER A 77 11.65 -1.26 9.40
N SER A 78 12.31 -2.38 9.11
CA SER A 78 12.95 -2.65 7.82
C SER A 78 11.93 -2.76 6.69
N ILE A 79 10.75 -3.33 6.98
CA ILE A 79 9.62 -3.41 6.05
C ILE A 79 9.18 -2.00 5.64
N ARG A 80 8.95 -1.12 6.62
CA ARG A 80 8.54 0.27 6.35
C ARG A 80 9.51 1.00 5.44
N LYS A 81 10.82 0.83 5.67
CA LYS A 81 11.91 1.41 4.86
C LYS A 81 11.88 0.90 3.42
N TYR A 82 11.69 -0.41 3.22
CA TYR A 82 11.55 -0.99 1.88
C TYR A 82 10.29 -0.47 1.17
N LEU A 83 9.15 -0.47 1.86
CA LEU A 83 7.86 -0.09 1.29
C LEU A 83 7.83 1.38 0.85
N ASN A 84 8.36 2.30 1.66
CA ASN A 84 8.39 3.74 1.36
C ASN A 84 9.61 4.16 0.53
N LYS A 85 10.37 3.22 -0.02
CA LYS A 85 11.48 3.49 -0.95
C LYS A 85 11.34 2.66 -2.21
N GLU A 86 11.86 1.44 -2.21
CA GLU A 86 11.95 0.60 -3.42
C GLU A 86 10.58 0.20 -3.96
N PHE A 87 9.62 -0.10 -3.09
CA PHE A 87 8.28 -0.45 -3.55
C PHE A 87 7.46 0.79 -3.95
N TYR A 88 7.62 1.90 -3.22
CA TYR A 88 7.01 3.18 -3.57
C TYR A 88 7.45 3.68 -4.94
N GLU A 89 8.75 3.63 -5.24
CA GLU A 89 9.30 4.00 -6.55
C GLU A 89 8.62 3.21 -7.69
N LYS A 90 8.36 1.91 -7.50
CA LYS A 90 7.63 1.09 -8.49
C LYS A 90 6.17 1.54 -8.69
N LEU A 91 5.49 1.96 -7.62
CA LEU A 91 4.13 2.50 -7.73
C LEU A 91 4.17 3.82 -8.51
N VAL A 92 5.08 4.73 -8.15
CA VAL A 92 5.23 6.04 -8.81
C VAL A 92 5.56 5.87 -10.30
N ASP A 93 6.43 4.92 -10.67
CA ASP A 93 6.76 4.64 -12.07
C ASP A 93 5.53 4.18 -12.88
N GLU A 94 4.61 3.42 -12.26
CA GLU A 94 3.42 2.90 -12.94
C GLU A 94 2.26 3.88 -12.95
N ILE A 95 1.95 4.55 -11.82
CA ILE A 95 0.75 5.38 -11.69
C ILE A 95 1.02 6.85 -11.36
N GLY A 96 2.27 7.27 -11.14
CA GLY A 96 2.60 8.64 -10.75
C GLY A 96 2.42 8.89 -9.24
N GLU A 97 3.15 9.89 -8.72
CA GLU A 97 3.18 10.22 -7.30
C GLU A 97 1.84 10.75 -6.77
N ASP A 98 1.13 11.55 -7.58
CA ASP A 98 -0.15 12.17 -7.21
C ASP A 98 -1.23 11.12 -6.88
N HIS A 99 -1.08 9.91 -7.41
CA HIS A 99 -2.04 8.83 -7.23
C HIS A 99 -1.74 7.94 -6.01
N VAL A 100 -0.60 8.12 -5.34
CA VAL A 100 -0.27 7.43 -4.07
C VAL A 100 -0.47 8.39 -2.90
N VAL A 101 -1.57 8.24 -2.18
CA VAL A 101 -2.00 9.18 -1.14
C VAL A 101 -1.28 8.87 0.18
N ALA A 102 -0.75 9.91 0.83
CA ALA A 102 -0.16 9.78 2.16
C ALA A 102 -1.24 9.68 3.23
N PHE A 103 -1.03 8.85 4.25
CA PHE A 103 -1.99 8.67 5.33
C PHE A 103 -1.32 8.42 6.67
N GLU A 104 -2.00 8.87 7.73
CA GLU A 104 -1.54 8.68 9.10
C GLU A 104 -1.73 7.23 9.56
N ARG A 105 -0.71 6.71 10.24
CA ARG A 105 -0.73 5.46 10.99
C ARG A 105 -0.68 5.77 12.47
N VAL A 106 -1.78 5.53 13.18
CA VAL A 106 -1.80 5.58 14.65
C VAL A 106 -1.30 4.24 15.19
N LEU A 107 -0.17 4.26 15.89
CA LEU A 107 0.52 3.05 16.33
C LEU A 107 0.01 2.63 17.71
N THR A 108 -1.06 1.84 17.72
CA THR A 108 -1.64 1.24 18.92
C THR A 108 -1.23 -0.23 19.01
N SER A 109 -0.72 -0.67 20.16
CA SER A 109 -0.42 -2.07 20.45
C SER A 109 -1.68 -2.89 20.73
N LEU A 110 -1.56 -4.22 20.75
CA LEU A 110 -2.68 -5.11 21.05
C LEU A 110 -3.28 -4.84 22.45
N ASP A 111 -2.44 -4.52 23.43
CA ASP A 111 -2.85 -4.16 24.80
C ASP A 111 -3.25 -2.68 24.97
N GLY A 112 -3.32 -1.92 23.88
CA GLY A 112 -3.89 -0.57 23.84
C GLY A 112 -2.92 0.57 24.16
N GLN A 113 -1.62 0.30 24.26
CA GLN A 113 -0.58 1.32 24.44
C GLN A 113 -0.38 2.13 23.15
N LYS A 114 -0.05 3.42 23.31
CA LYS A 114 0.07 4.39 22.21
C LYS A 114 1.39 5.17 22.22
N GLU A 115 2.36 4.73 23.01
CA GLU A 115 3.60 5.47 23.21
C GLU A 115 4.52 5.53 21.97
N TYR A 116 4.30 4.65 20.98
CA TYR A 116 4.94 4.78 19.66
C TYR A 116 4.37 5.95 18.85
N GLY A 117 3.22 6.50 19.23
CA GLY A 117 2.63 7.70 18.64
C GLY A 117 2.01 7.42 17.27
N SER A 118 2.23 8.32 16.32
CA SER A 118 1.83 8.15 14.93
C SER A 118 2.97 8.44 13.96
N CYS A 119 2.79 8.02 12.71
CA CYS A 119 3.64 8.40 11.59
C CYS A 119 2.80 8.56 10.32
N GLU A 120 3.38 9.16 9.30
CA GLU A 120 2.77 9.24 7.97
C GLU A 120 3.49 8.28 7.02
N ASP A 121 2.71 7.53 6.23
CA ASP A 121 3.20 6.58 5.23
C ASP A 121 2.52 6.84 3.88
N LYS A 122 3.23 6.57 2.79
CA LYS A 122 2.67 6.41 1.44
C LYS A 122 2.28 4.96 1.17
N VAL A 123 3.13 4.04 1.64
CA VAL A 123 2.91 2.60 1.58
C VAL A 123 3.10 2.02 2.98
N SER A 124 2.10 1.31 3.49
CA SER A 124 2.16 0.70 4.82
C SER A 124 1.80 -0.78 4.76
N ILE A 125 1.56 -1.37 5.93
CA ILE A 125 0.90 -2.67 6.10
C ILE A 125 -0.33 -2.50 6.98
N ILE A 126 -1.26 -3.45 6.94
CA ILE A 126 -2.49 -3.36 7.71
C ILE A 126 -2.23 -3.39 9.23
N SER A 127 -3.08 -2.73 10.01
CA SER A 127 -3.18 -2.94 11.47
C SER A 127 -4.16 -4.07 11.78
N LEU A 128 -4.15 -4.59 13.02
CA LEU A 128 -5.16 -5.58 13.43
C LEU A 128 -6.59 -5.03 13.37
N ASP A 129 -6.79 -3.76 13.67
CA ASP A 129 -8.13 -3.16 13.66
C ASP A 129 -8.66 -2.98 12.24
N GLU A 130 -7.81 -2.60 11.30
CA GLU A 130 -8.17 -2.58 9.88
C GLU A 130 -8.40 -3.99 9.34
N TYR A 131 -7.60 -4.98 9.76
CA TYR A 131 -7.87 -6.37 9.39
C TYR A 131 -9.24 -6.83 9.87
N ARG A 132 -9.63 -6.49 11.11
CA ARG A 132 -10.98 -6.78 11.64
C ARG A 132 -12.05 -6.05 10.84
N LYS A 133 -11.84 -4.76 10.55
CA LYS A 133 -12.77 -3.92 9.77
C LYS A 133 -13.03 -4.51 8.38
N TYR A 134 -11.99 -4.93 7.67
CA TYR A 134 -12.08 -5.40 6.28
C TYR A 134 -12.09 -6.93 6.16
N ARG A 135 -12.30 -7.65 7.27
CA ARG A 135 -12.08 -9.10 7.33
C ARG A 135 -12.86 -9.87 6.26
N GLU A 136 -14.08 -9.44 5.97
CA GLU A 136 -14.97 -10.07 4.99
C GLU A 136 -14.37 -10.10 3.58
N LEU A 137 -13.59 -9.08 3.21
CA LEU A 137 -12.98 -8.95 1.89
C LEU A 137 -11.58 -9.56 1.79
N ILE A 138 -10.95 -9.89 2.92
CA ILE A 138 -9.58 -10.42 2.98
C ILE A 138 -9.65 -11.96 3.04
N PRO A 139 -9.32 -12.68 1.96
CA PRO A 139 -9.30 -14.13 1.99
C PRO A 139 -8.19 -14.67 2.90
N ASN A 140 -8.38 -15.91 3.36
CA ASN A 140 -7.32 -16.65 4.04
C ASN A 140 -6.20 -17.01 3.06
N GLU A 141 -4.97 -16.96 3.56
CA GLU A 141 -3.76 -17.18 2.78
C GLU A 141 -3.03 -18.42 3.25
N LYS A 142 -2.06 -18.93 2.47
CA LYS A 142 -1.27 -20.11 2.87
C LYS A 142 0.00 -19.77 3.66
N TYR A 143 0.12 -18.53 4.12
CA TYR A 143 1.32 -18.01 4.79
C TYR A 143 0.96 -17.10 5.95
N TRP A 144 1.90 -16.99 6.89
CA TRP A 144 1.85 -16.01 7.96
C TRP A 144 2.31 -14.65 7.42
N TRP A 145 1.67 -13.57 7.84
CA TRP A 145 2.02 -12.23 7.39
C TRP A 145 1.93 -11.19 8.49
N TRP A 146 2.77 -10.17 8.36
CA TRP A 146 2.94 -9.11 9.33
C TRP A 146 1.73 -8.17 9.35
N THR A 147 1.42 -7.67 10.54
CA THR A 147 0.68 -6.42 10.73
C THR A 147 1.62 -5.40 11.35
N LEU A 148 1.25 -4.11 11.34
CA LEU A 148 2.03 -3.10 12.07
C LEU A 148 1.64 -2.95 13.54
N THR A 149 0.74 -3.79 14.04
CA THR A 149 0.33 -3.78 15.44
C THR A 149 1.34 -4.55 16.28
N PRO A 150 2.07 -3.89 17.20
CA PRO A 150 2.91 -4.60 18.16
C PRO A 150 2.05 -5.33 19.21
N ASP A 151 2.59 -6.38 19.84
CA ASP A 151 1.89 -7.08 20.94
C ASP A 151 1.73 -6.16 22.16
N SER A 152 2.85 -5.57 22.59
CA SER A 152 2.91 -4.52 23.60
C SER A 152 4.07 -3.57 23.26
N THR A 153 4.48 -2.73 24.21
CA THR A 153 5.48 -1.68 23.99
C THR A 153 6.50 -1.63 25.13
N LYS A 154 7.48 -0.72 25.01
CA LYS A 154 8.56 -0.55 26.00
C LYS A 154 8.06 -0.32 27.43
N CYS A 155 6.85 0.20 27.64
CA CYS A 155 6.25 0.37 28.97
C CYS A 155 6.10 -0.95 29.74
N ASN A 156 5.98 -2.08 29.04
CA ASN A 156 5.89 -3.43 29.60
C ASN A 156 7.17 -4.25 29.40
N ASN A 157 8.29 -3.60 29.04
CA ASN A 157 9.53 -4.24 28.61
C ASN A 157 9.35 -5.20 27.41
N ASP A 158 8.35 -4.95 26.56
CA ASP A 158 8.17 -5.70 25.32
C ASP A 158 8.41 -4.79 24.11
N THR A 159 9.56 -4.99 23.49
CA THR A 159 9.92 -4.34 22.23
C THR A 159 10.11 -5.35 21.10
N SER A 160 9.72 -6.61 21.31
CA SER A 160 10.13 -7.71 20.44
C SER A 160 8.97 -8.31 19.66
N TRP A 161 7.77 -8.33 20.22
CA TRP A 161 6.66 -9.06 19.63
C TRP A 161 5.78 -8.18 18.75
N VAL A 162 5.49 -8.69 17.56
CA VAL A 162 4.58 -8.08 16.59
C VAL A 162 3.44 -9.05 16.32
N ARG A 163 2.23 -8.52 16.15
CA ARG A 163 1.07 -9.32 15.80
C ARG A 163 1.10 -9.71 14.33
N ILE A 164 0.81 -10.98 14.07
CA ILE A 164 0.73 -11.56 12.74
C ILE A 164 -0.60 -12.23 12.51
N VAL A 165 -0.98 -12.32 11.24
CA VAL A 165 -2.17 -13.06 10.80
C VAL A 165 -1.74 -14.44 10.31
N SER A 166 -2.39 -15.46 10.83
CA SER A 166 -2.19 -16.85 10.45
C SER A 166 -2.81 -17.20 9.11
N PRO A 167 -2.40 -18.32 8.49
CA PRO A 167 -3.06 -18.86 7.30
C PRO A 167 -4.59 -19.02 7.44
N SER A 168 -5.08 -19.40 8.62
CA SER A 168 -6.51 -19.55 8.87
C SER A 168 -7.22 -18.28 9.35
N GLY A 169 -6.49 -17.15 9.45
CA GLY A 169 -7.04 -15.83 9.73
C GLY A 169 -7.18 -15.47 11.21
N TYR A 170 -6.68 -16.30 12.15
CA TYR A 170 -6.53 -15.89 13.55
C TYR A 170 -5.22 -15.12 13.78
N PHE A 171 -5.13 -14.40 14.91
CA PHE A 171 -3.93 -13.64 15.28
C PHE A 171 -2.97 -14.46 16.14
N SER A 172 -1.68 -14.38 15.84
CA SER A 172 -0.59 -14.82 16.71
C SER A 172 0.39 -13.66 16.93
N SER A 173 1.40 -13.87 17.74
CA SER A 173 2.59 -13.02 17.81
C SER A 173 3.79 -13.74 17.18
N ASN A 174 4.74 -12.95 16.69
CA ASN A 174 6.06 -13.41 16.26
C ASN A 174 7.11 -12.37 16.63
N TYR A 175 8.34 -12.82 16.81
CA TYR A 175 9.47 -11.92 17.10
C TYR A 175 9.74 -11.02 15.90
N SER A 176 10.09 -9.76 16.15
CA SER A 176 10.36 -8.76 15.10
C SER A 176 11.48 -9.17 14.15
N ASN A 177 12.43 -9.98 14.62
CA ASN A 177 13.52 -10.53 13.81
C ASN A 177 13.15 -11.84 13.08
N GLY A 178 11.95 -12.38 13.32
CA GLY A 178 11.39 -13.53 12.63
C GLY A 178 11.08 -13.21 11.16
N SER A 179 10.60 -14.20 10.40
CA SER A 179 10.25 -14.03 8.99
C SER A 179 8.75 -14.11 8.77
N GLY A 180 8.21 -13.25 7.90
CA GLY A 180 6.79 -13.23 7.56
C GLY A 180 6.53 -12.57 6.19
N GLY A 181 5.36 -12.86 5.63
CA GLY A 181 4.89 -12.21 4.42
C GLY A 181 4.55 -10.73 4.66
N VAL A 182 4.75 -9.91 3.63
CA VAL A 182 4.40 -8.48 3.64
C VAL A 182 3.33 -8.25 2.60
N ARG A 183 2.21 -7.66 3.02
CA ARG A 183 1.11 -7.27 2.15
C ARG A 183 1.00 -5.74 2.15
N PRO A 184 1.45 -5.06 1.07
CA PRO A 184 1.31 -3.62 0.95
C PRO A 184 -0.13 -3.16 1.13
N PHE A 185 -0.28 -2.07 1.88
CA PHE A 185 -1.54 -1.38 2.15
C PHE A 185 -1.38 0.08 1.77
N CYS A 186 -2.25 0.56 0.87
CA CYS A 186 -2.18 1.91 0.30
C CYS A 186 -3.56 2.57 0.27
N ILE A 187 -3.54 3.90 0.24
CA ILE A 187 -4.68 4.69 -0.24
C ILE A 187 -4.29 5.25 -1.60
N PHE A 188 -5.08 4.93 -2.62
CA PHE A 188 -4.90 5.47 -3.97
C PHE A 188 -5.93 6.57 -4.22
N SER A 189 -5.55 7.61 -4.95
CA SER A 189 -6.44 8.76 -5.22
C SER A 189 -7.69 8.30 -5.99
N SER A 190 -8.87 8.82 -5.67
CA SER A 190 -10.11 8.50 -6.41
C SER A 190 -10.03 8.75 -7.92
N PRO A 191 -9.39 9.84 -8.42
CA PRO A 191 -9.23 10.08 -9.85
C PRO A 191 -8.51 8.97 -10.61
N LEU A 192 -7.78 8.07 -9.94
CA LEU A 192 -7.17 6.91 -10.60
C LEU A 192 -8.22 5.90 -11.07
N PHE A 193 -9.39 5.86 -10.41
CA PHE A 193 -10.47 4.89 -10.65
C PHE A 193 -11.72 5.53 -11.25
N GLU A 194 -11.80 6.86 -11.26
CA GLU A 194 -12.89 7.63 -11.85
C GLU A 194 -12.53 7.96 -13.30
N SER A 195 -13.48 7.81 -14.22
CA SER A 195 -13.28 8.26 -15.61
C SER A 195 -13.17 9.77 -15.64
N CYS A 196 -12.23 10.32 -16.42
CA CYS A 196 -12.44 11.64 -16.99
C CYS A 196 -13.70 11.51 -17.87
N GLU A 197 -14.83 12.02 -17.41
CA GLU A 197 -15.93 12.31 -18.32
C GLU A 197 -15.39 13.38 -19.28
N GLU A 198 -15.35 13.06 -20.58
CA GLU A 198 -15.27 14.11 -21.59
C GLU A 198 -16.58 14.89 -21.44
N ASP A 199 -16.48 16.14 -20.97
CA ASP A 199 -17.58 17.10 -21.06
C ASP A 199 -17.86 17.33 -22.56
N ASP A 200 -18.75 16.51 -23.12
CA ASP A 200 -19.35 16.73 -24.44
C ASP A 200 -20.32 17.92 -24.34
N ASP A 201 -19.79 19.14 -24.55
CA ASP A 201 -20.56 20.36 -24.86
C ASP A 201 -20.31 20.84 -26.30
#